data_AF-A0A3B9NR24-F1
#
_entry.id   AF-A0A3B9NR24-F1
#
_cell.length_a   1.000
_cell.length_b   1.000
_cell.length_c   1.000
_cell.angle_alpha   90.00
_cell.angle_beta   90.00
_cell.angle_gamma   90.00
#
_symmetry.space_group_name_H-M   'P 1'
#
loop_
_entity.id
_entity.type
_entity.pdbx_description
1 polymer ?
#
loop_
_entity_poly.entity_id
_entity_poly.type
_entity_poly.pdbx_seq_one_letter_code
_entity_poly.pdbx_strand_id
1 'polypeptide(L)' 'MKLITISWRDIPSQVLVKAGRTKAKVQLSHRFQAAIDRAAMRAG' A
#
# COMPACT_ATOMS: atom_id res chain seq x y z
N MET A 1 -8.29 14.73 -9.65
CA MET A 1 -7.44 14.19 -8.57
C MET A 1 -7.66 12.69 -8.48
N LYS A 2 -6.62 11.86 -8.52
CA LYS A 2 -6.75 10.39 -8.49
C LYS A 2 -6.01 9.83 -7.29
N LEU A 3 -6.73 9.10 -6.44
CA LEU A 3 -6.20 8.32 -5.32
C LEU A 3 -6.05 6.87 -5.79
N ILE A 4 -4.87 6.29 -5.56
CA ILE A 4 -4.58 4.90 -5.91
C ILE A 4 -4.06 4.23 -4.64
N THR A 5 -4.79 3.24 -4.14
CA THR A 5 -4.34 2.39 -3.04
C THR A 5 -3.72 1.14 -3.62
N ILE A 6 -2.47 0.87 -3.25
CA ILE A 6 -1.76 -0.35 -3.59
C ILE A 6 -2.00 -1.32 -2.43
N SER A 7 -2.55 -2.49 -2.74
CA SER A 7 -2.88 -3.52 -1.74
C SER A 7 -2.34 -4.88 -2.17
N TRP A 8 -1.99 -5.71 -1.20
CA TRP A 8 -1.69 -7.12 -1.38
C TRP A 8 -2.84 -7.94 -0.78
N ARG A 9 -3.56 -8.67 -1.63
CA ARG A 9 -4.87 -9.25 -1.29
C ARG A 9 -5.75 -8.16 -0.67
N ASP A 10 -6.12 -8.32 0.60
CA ASP A 10 -6.98 -7.40 1.33
C ASP A 10 -6.20 -6.42 2.24
N ILE A 11 -4.86 -6.43 2.20
CA ILE A 11 -4.01 -5.60 3.08
C ILE A 11 -3.39 -4.45 2.28
N PRO A 12 -3.65 -3.17 2.62
CA PRO A 12 -3.07 -2.05 1.90
C PRO A 12 -1.60 -1.86 2.27
N SER A 13 -0.75 -1.53 1.29
CA SER A 13 0.69 -1.31 1.49
C SER A 13 1.07 0.17 1.35
N GLN A 14 0.56 0.84 0.33
CA GLN A 14 0.96 2.19 -0.04
C GLN A 14 -0.20 2.95 -0.68
N VAL A 15 -0.18 4.27 -0.56
CA VAL A 15 -1.13 5.17 -1.20
C VAL A 15 -0.38 6.11 -2.13
N LEU A 16 -0.88 6.24 -3.36
CA LEU A 16 -0.36 7.13 -4.38
C LEU A 16 -1.44 8.14 -4.78
N VAL A 17 -1.15 9.42 -4.64
CA VAL A 17 -2.01 10.52 -5.08
C VAL A 17 -1.41 11.13 -6.35
N LYS A 18 -2.25 11.31 -7.37
CA LYS A 18 -1.93 12.07 -8.58
C LYS A 18 -2.87 13.26 -8.71
N ALA A 19 -2.33 14.46 -8.67
CA ALA A 19 -3.06 15.71 -8.82
C ALA A 19 -2.36 16.61 -9.86
N GLY A 20 -2.85 16.59 -11.10
CA GLY A 20 -2.21 17.30 -12.22
C GLY A 20 -0.78 16.80 -12.44
N ARG A 21 0.20 17.72 -12.32
CA ARG A 21 1.64 17.41 -12.42
C ARG A 21 2.24 16.89 -11.11
N THR A 22 1.52 17.00 -10.00
CA THR A 22 1.99 16.57 -8.67
C THR A 22 1.68 15.10 -8.44
N LYS A 23 2.67 14.38 -7.92
CA LYS A 23 2.55 12.98 -7.50
C LYS A 23 3.08 12.86 -6.08
N ALA A 24 2.31 12.26 -5.18
CA ALA A 24 2.73 11.96 -3.82
C ALA A 24 2.55 10.47 -3.56
N LYS A 25 3.56 9.84 -2.94
CA LYS A 25 3.55 8.43 -2.57
C LYS A 25 3.83 8.33 -1.07
N VAL A 26 2.94 7.64 -0.35
CA VAL A 26 3.07 7.43 1.09
C VAL A 26 2.98 5.94 1.38
N GLN A 27 3.97 5.40 2.08
CA GLN A 27 3.87 4.05 2.64
C GLN A 27 3.00 4.08 3.89
N LEU A 28 2.16 3.06 4.05
CA LEU A 28 1.41 2.91 5.29
C LEU A 28 2.33 2.45 6.42
N SER A 29 1.89 2.65 7.66
CA SER A 29 2.68 2.34 8.86
C SER A 29 3.17 0.89 8.86
N HIS A 30 4.28 0.64 9.55
CA HIS A 30 4.94 -0.67 9.66
C HIS A 30 4.00 -1.86 9.97
N ARG A 31 2.91 -1.65 10.74
CA ARG A 31 1.92 -2.70 11.03
C ARG A 31 1.29 -3.33 9.78
N PHE A 32 1.13 -2.56 8.70
CA PHE A 32 0.59 -3.07 7.43
C PHE A 32 1.62 -3.93 6.72
N GLN A 33 2.89 -3.50 6.72
CA GLN A 33 3.98 -4.29 6.17
C GLN A 33 4.11 -5.63 6.92
N ALA A 34 4.13 -5.61 8.25
CA ALA A 34 4.16 -6.83 9.06
C ALA A 34 2.93 -7.75 8.84
N ALA A 35 1.76 -7.19 8.50
CA ALA A 35 0.60 -7.98 8.15
C ALA A 35 0.75 -8.66 6.77
N ILE A 36 1.29 -7.94 5.78
CA ILE A 36 1.63 -8.49 4.45
C ILE A 36 2.66 -9.60 4.60
N ASP A 37 3.74 -9.36 5.34
CA ASP A 37 4.83 -10.32 5.51
C ASP A 37 4.32 -11.63 6.16
N ARG A 38 3.50 -11.53 7.22
CA ARG A 38 2.87 -12.71 7.85
C ARG A 38 1.93 -13.46 6.90
N ALA A 39 1.17 -12.73 6.08
CA ALA A 39 0.25 -13.33 5.14
C ALA A 39 0.97 -13.98 3.94
N ALA A 40 2.10 -13.41 3.52
CA ALA A 40 2.99 -13.98 2.51
C ALA A 40 3.69 -15.24 3.03
N MET A 41 4.19 -15.25 4.27
CA MET A 41 4.80 -16.44 4.89
C MET A 41 3.82 -17.61 5.03
N ARG A 42 2.51 -17.36 5.14
CA ARG A 42 1.47 -18.41 5.19
C ARG A 42 1.03 -18.90 3.81
N ALA A 43 1.33 -18.15 2.76
CA ALA A 43 0.88 -18.43 1.40
C ALA A 43 1.92 -19.18 0.56
N GLY A 44 3.18 -19.24 1.03
CA GLY A 44 4.23 -20.10 0.49
C GLY A 44 4.35 -21.36 1.32
#